data_AF-A0AAD7Z3W2-F1
#
_entry.id   AF-A0AAD7Z3W2-F1
#
_cell.length_a   1.000
_cell.length_b   1.000
_cell.length_c   1.000
_cell.angle_alpha   90.00
_cell.angle_beta   90.00
_cell.angle_gamma   90.00
#
_symmetry.space_group_name_H-M   'P 1'
#
loop_
_entity.id
_entity.type
_entity.pdbx_description
1 polymer ?
#
loop_
_entity_poly.entity_id
_entity_poly.type
_entity_poly.pdbx_seq_one_letter_code
_entity_poly.pdbx_strand_id
1 'polypeptide(L)'
;MILVTSKKLGVELQENDIDQVQRVGAKRTNSPSKPPTSRPVVVKLLRGAKRDELLLAAKSRRNLTSSDIVSGTSATVYLNERLSQANRKLFGEARKRATQHNFRYCWIRNGCVYARKAANTTEKKFRALAIRSHDDIDKLIGPAEGTSANQHDLLFRTPISSN
;
A
#
# COMPACT_ATOMS: atom_id res chain seq x y z
N MET A 1 16.14 0.95 18.35
CA MET A 1 15.03 1.70 17.72
C MET A 1 13.72 0.91 17.77
N ILE A 2 13.60 -0.24 17.08
CA ILE A 2 12.32 -0.96 16.98
C ILE A 2 11.77 -1.43 18.33
N LEU A 3 12.63 -1.85 19.27
CA LEU A 3 12.22 -2.22 20.62
C LEU A 3 11.55 -1.05 21.37
N VAL A 4 12.16 0.14 21.34
CA VAL A 4 11.59 1.36 21.94
C VAL A 4 10.26 1.71 21.28
N THR A 5 10.19 1.62 19.95
CA THR A 5 8.95 1.83 19.20
C THR A 5 7.86 0.85 19.60
N SER A 6 8.17 -0.44 19.73
CA SER A 6 7.21 -1.46 20.13
C SER A 6 6.65 -1.22 21.54
N LYS A 7 7.52 -0.86 22.49
CA LYS A 7 7.13 -0.51 23.86
C LYS A 7 6.18 0.70 23.88
N LYS A 8 6.47 1.74 23.09
CA LYS A 8 5.57 2.91 22.95
C LYS A 8 4.22 2.53 22.34
N LEU A 9 4.23 1.59 21.40
CA LEU A 9 3.01 1.04 20.80
C LEU A 9 2.27 0.06 21.73
N GLY A 10 2.84 -0.29 22.89
CA GLY A 10 2.26 -1.24 23.83
C GLY A 10 2.33 -2.69 23.36
N VAL A 11 3.28 -2.99 22.47
CA VAL A 11 3.55 -4.33 21.95
C VAL A 11 4.82 -4.84 22.59
N GLU A 12 4.75 -5.99 23.24
CA GLU A 12 5.94 -6.65 23.77
C GLU A 12 6.74 -7.26 22.62
N LEU A 13 7.99 -6.83 22.47
CA LEU A 13 8.91 -7.34 21.46
C LEU A 13 10.26 -7.59 22.11
N GLN A 14 10.80 -8.78 21.96
CA GLN A 14 12.12 -9.15 22.47
C GLN A 14 13.15 -9.14 21.33
N GLU A 15 14.43 -9.13 21.69
CA GLU A 15 15.52 -9.22 20.69
C GLU A 15 15.43 -10.51 19.88
N ASN A 16 15.04 -11.61 20.53
CA ASN A 16 14.86 -12.91 19.90
C ASN A 16 13.68 -12.95 18.90
N ASP A 17 12.79 -11.96 18.89
CA ASP A 17 11.73 -11.88 17.87
C ASP A 17 12.22 -11.27 16.55
N ILE A 18 13.44 -10.71 16.53
CA ILE A 18 14.01 -9.95 15.43
C ILE A 18 15.02 -10.79 14.66
N ASP A 19 14.78 -10.97 13.37
CA ASP A 19 15.69 -11.68 12.45
C ASP A 19 16.74 -10.73 11.87
N GLN A 20 16.30 -9.55 11.40
CA GLN A 20 17.20 -8.59 10.75
C GLN A 20 16.70 -7.16 10.89
N VAL A 21 17.63 -6.21 11.06
CA VAL A 21 17.34 -4.77 11.02
C VAL A 21 18.33 -4.07 10.09
N GLN A 22 17.82 -3.29 9.14
CA GLN A 22 18.67 -2.55 8.21
C GLN A 22 18.03 -1.25 7.74
N ARG A 23 18.86 -0.24 7.42
CA ARG A 23 18.40 0.96 6.70
C ARG A 23 18.48 0.71 5.20
N VAL A 24 17.42 1.07 4.47
CA VAL A 24 17.32 0.85 3.01
C VAL A 24 17.28 2.16 2.23
N GLY A 25 17.61 2.10 0.93
CA GLY A 25 17.66 3.25 0.02
C GLY A 25 19.00 3.99 0.04
N ALA A 26 19.20 4.94 -0.87
CA ALA A 26 20.45 5.71 -0.96
C ALA A 26 20.69 6.59 0.29
N LYS A 27 21.95 6.82 0.63
CA LYS A 27 22.33 7.84 1.63
C LYS A 27 21.98 9.20 1.04
N ARG A 28 21.02 9.90 1.65
CA ARG A 28 20.62 11.23 1.22
C ARG A 28 21.69 12.22 1.67
N THR A 29 22.18 13.04 0.75
CA THR A 29 23.02 14.20 1.09
C THR A 29 22.11 15.26 1.70
N ASN A 30 22.58 15.92 2.76
CA ASN A 30 21.83 17.01 3.37
C ASN A 30 21.83 18.18 2.39
N SER A 31 20.69 18.44 1.75
CA SER A 31 20.48 19.67 0.99
C SER A 31 20.02 20.77 1.95
N PRO A 32 20.57 21.99 1.89
CA PRO A 32 20.17 23.09 2.79
C PRO A 32 18.67 23.45 2.66
N SER A 33 18.03 23.10 1.54
CA SER A 33 16.60 23.38 1.28
C SER A 33 15.62 22.35 1.87
N LYS A 34 16.08 21.20 2.38
CA LYS A 34 15.18 20.16 2.93
C LYS A 34 15.64 19.70 4.30
N PRO A 35 14.71 19.48 5.24
CA PRO A 35 15.08 18.94 6.55
C PRO A 35 15.78 17.57 6.35
N PRO A 36 16.79 17.25 7.18
CA PRO A 36 17.46 15.97 7.12
C PRO A 36 16.45 14.85 7.36
N THR A 37 16.20 14.02 6.34
CA THR A 37 15.28 12.88 6.45
C THR A 37 16.07 11.59 6.63
N SER A 38 15.79 10.86 7.71
CA SER A 38 16.46 9.57 7.95
C SER A 38 16.01 8.52 6.93
N ARG A 39 16.92 7.61 6.54
CA ARG A 39 16.60 6.48 5.67
C ARG A 39 15.59 5.55 6.36
N PRO A 40 14.60 4.99 5.63
CA PRO A 40 13.67 4.03 6.20
C PRO A 40 14.40 2.85 6.83
N VAL A 41 13.93 2.40 8.00
CA VAL A 41 14.39 1.16 8.64
C VAL A 41 13.45 0.04 8.23
N VAL A 42 14.02 -1.06 7.77
CA VAL A 42 13.32 -2.31 7.56
C VAL A 42 13.70 -3.27 8.67
N VAL A 43 12.68 -3.86 9.26
CA VAL A 43 12.82 -4.92 10.26
C VAL A 43 12.18 -6.19 9.72
N LYS A 44 12.92 -7.28 9.76
CA LYS A 44 12.41 -8.64 9.55
C LYS A 44 12.25 -9.27 10.92
N LEU A 45 11.05 -9.77 11.20
CA LEU A 45 10.71 -10.47 12.44
C LEU A 45 10.63 -11.97 12.17
N LEU A 46 10.92 -12.79 13.17
CA LEU A 46 10.78 -14.24 13.06
C LEU A 46 9.33 -14.69 12.93
N ARG A 47 8.41 -13.99 13.61
CA ARG A 47 6.99 -14.36 13.69
C ARG A 47 6.11 -13.31 13.00
N GLY A 48 5.29 -13.76 12.04
CA GLY A 48 4.31 -12.91 11.36
C GLY A 48 3.26 -12.30 12.32
N ALA A 49 2.92 -13.02 13.39
CA ALA A 49 1.98 -12.53 14.41
C ALA A 49 2.48 -11.23 15.08
N LYS A 50 3.78 -11.13 15.40
CA LYS A 50 4.37 -9.92 15.98
C LYS A 50 4.37 -8.73 15.03
N ARG A 51 4.60 -8.99 13.73
CA ARG A 51 4.43 -7.97 12.69
C ARG A 51 2.99 -7.44 12.68
N ASP A 52 2.01 -8.33 12.72
CA ASP A 52 0.58 -7.95 12.65
C ASP A 52 0.15 -7.17 13.90
N GLU A 53 0.60 -7.60 15.09
CA GLU A 53 0.40 -6.90 16.36
C GLU A 53 0.93 -5.47 16.29
N LEU A 54 2.17 -5.27 15.83
CA LEU A 54 2.79 -3.95 15.66
C LEU A 54 2.02 -3.07 14.66
N LEU A 55 1.61 -3.62 13.52
CA LEU A 55 0.87 -2.88 12.50
C LEU A 55 -0.53 -2.47 12.99
N LEU A 56 -1.22 -3.33 13.73
CA LEU A 56 -2.51 -3.03 14.34
C LEU A 56 -2.36 -1.95 15.42
N ALA A 57 -1.37 -2.10 16.30
CA ALA A 57 -1.09 -1.12 17.35
C ALA A 57 -0.78 0.26 16.74
N ALA A 58 0.07 0.34 15.71
CA ALA A 58 0.39 1.59 15.03
C ALA A 58 -0.82 2.24 14.33
N LYS A 59 -1.75 1.45 13.78
CA LYS A 59 -2.99 1.99 13.19
C LYS A 59 -3.92 2.60 14.23
N SER A 60 -3.98 1.99 15.42
CA SER A 60 -4.79 2.47 16.54
C SER A 60 -4.17 3.68 17.25
N ARG A 61 -2.84 3.72 17.39
CA ARG A 61 -2.08 4.75 18.09
C ARG A 61 -1.33 5.62 17.08
N ARG A 62 -2.01 6.64 16.55
CA ARG A 62 -1.48 7.51 15.47
C ARG A 62 -0.48 8.59 15.91
N ASN A 63 -0.12 8.61 17.19
CA ASN A 63 0.67 9.70 17.78
C ASN A 63 2.16 9.33 17.97
N LEU A 64 2.69 8.43 17.15
CA LEU A 64 4.10 8.03 17.25
C LEU A 64 4.99 9.08 16.58
N THR A 65 5.86 9.72 17.36
CA THR A 65 6.84 10.69 16.87
C THR A 65 8.27 10.23 17.10
N SER A 66 9.22 10.78 16.36
CA SER A 66 10.65 10.46 16.49
C SER A 66 11.18 10.81 17.87
N SER A 67 10.63 11.84 18.53
CA SER A 67 10.99 12.25 19.89
C SER A 67 10.75 11.16 20.94
N ASP A 68 9.82 10.21 20.69
CA ASP A 68 9.59 9.06 21.56
C ASP A 68 10.68 7.98 21.43
N ILE A 69 11.54 8.07 20.42
CA ILE A 69 12.47 7.01 20.02
C ILE A 69 13.92 7.50 20.05
N VAL A 70 14.16 8.75 19.65
CA VAL A 70 15.47 9.37 19.54
C VAL A 70 15.37 10.87 19.84
N SER A 71 16.39 11.42 20.49
CA SER A 71 16.51 12.85 20.72
C SER A 71 16.67 13.61 19.40
N GLY A 72 15.98 14.75 19.26
CA GLY A 72 16.09 15.62 18.07
C GLY A 72 14.75 16.20 17.65
N THR A 73 14.71 16.75 16.42
CA THR A 73 13.48 17.31 15.84
C THR A 73 12.40 16.24 15.73
N SER A 74 11.23 16.55 16.27
CA SER A 74 10.06 15.67 16.24
C SER A 74 9.51 15.55 14.83
N ALA A 75 9.35 14.32 14.36
CA ALA A 75 8.75 13.97 13.08
C ALA A 75 7.85 12.75 13.27
N THR A 76 6.71 12.71 12.57
CA THR A 76 5.80 11.56 12.63
C THR A 76 6.48 10.30 12.10
N VAL A 77 6.33 9.20 12.83
CA VAL A 77 6.88 7.89 12.46
C VAL A 77 5.75 6.99 11.99
N TYR A 78 5.92 6.41 10.80
CA TYR A 78 4.95 5.52 10.19
C TYR A 78 5.47 4.07 10.21
N LEU A 79 4.62 3.14 10.63
CA LEU A 79 4.86 1.70 10.47
C LEU A 79 4.00 1.19 9.31
N ASN A 80 4.67 0.63 8.30
CA ASN A 80 4.03 0.05 7.13
C ASN A 80 4.56 -1.37 6.88
N GLU A 81 3.74 -2.22 6.27
CA GLU A 81 4.20 -3.51 5.77
C GLU A 81 5.15 -3.32 4.59
N ARG A 82 6.24 -4.10 4.55
CA ARG A 82 7.18 -4.05 3.43
C ARG A 82 6.65 -4.90 2.27
N LEU A 83 6.38 -4.24 1.15
CA LEU A 83 5.95 -4.91 -0.08
C LEU A 83 7.13 -5.24 -1.00
N SER A 84 6.98 -6.35 -1.75
CA SER A 84 7.82 -6.65 -2.92
C SER A 84 7.66 -5.56 -4.00
N GLN A 85 8.61 -5.47 -4.93
CA GLN A 85 8.51 -4.50 -6.02
C GLN A 85 7.24 -4.71 -6.86
N ALA A 86 6.90 -5.96 -7.15
CA ALA A 86 5.69 -6.32 -7.87
C ALA A 86 4.44 -5.84 -7.11
N ASN A 87 4.33 -6.13 -5.81
CA ASN A 87 3.16 -5.73 -5.03
C ASN A 87 3.07 -4.21 -4.84
N ARG A 88 4.20 -3.49 -4.80
CA ARG A 88 4.19 -2.02 -4.81
C ARG A 88 3.61 -1.46 -6.11
N LYS A 89 4.01 -2.00 -7.26
CA LYS A 89 3.46 -1.60 -8.56
C LYS A 89 1.96 -1.91 -8.63
N LEU A 90 1.60 -3.15 -8.29
CA LEU A 90 0.22 -3.61 -8.25
C LEU A 90 -0.66 -2.73 -7.34
N PHE A 91 -0.21 -2.45 -6.11
CA PHE A 91 -0.96 -1.61 -5.18
C PHE A 91 -1.10 -0.17 -5.67
N GLY A 92 -0.04 0.39 -6.27
CA GLY A 92 -0.07 1.73 -6.84
C GLY A 92 -1.12 1.86 -7.94
N GLU A 93 -1.13 0.91 -8.88
CA GLU A 93 -2.10 0.88 -9.97
C GLU A 93 -3.52 0.60 -9.46
N ALA A 94 -3.69 -0.41 -8.61
CA ALA A 94 -4.99 -0.74 -8.02
C ALA A 94 -5.58 0.45 -7.26
N ARG A 95 -4.75 1.22 -6.53
CA ARG A 95 -5.20 2.42 -5.81
C ARG A 95 -5.58 3.56 -6.76
N LYS A 96 -4.84 3.75 -7.85
CA LYS A 96 -5.19 4.73 -8.91
C LYS A 96 -6.54 4.37 -9.53
N ARG A 97 -6.68 3.12 -9.99
CA ARG A 97 -7.88 2.58 -10.62
C ARG A 97 -9.09 2.61 -9.67
N ALA A 98 -8.86 2.27 -8.40
CA ALA A 98 -9.89 2.32 -7.36
C ALA A 98 -10.50 3.72 -7.23
N THR A 99 -9.69 4.77 -7.24
CA THR A 99 -10.17 6.16 -7.18
C THR A 99 -11.01 6.51 -8.42
N GLN A 100 -10.59 6.11 -9.61
CA GLN A 100 -11.30 6.37 -10.87
C GLN A 100 -12.67 5.67 -10.92
N HIS A 101 -12.75 4.44 -10.42
CA HIS A 101 -13.96 3.60 -10.46
C HIS A 101 -14.78 3.62 -9.16
N ASN A 102 -14.65 4.69 -8.36
CA ASN A 102 -15.46 4.94 -7.15
C ASN A 102 -15.34 3.84 -6.06
N PHE A 103 -14.18 3.20 -5.94
CA PHE A 103 -13.85 2.37 -4.80
C PHE A 103 -13.42 3.23 -3.63
N ARG A 104 -14.18 3.16 -2.54
CA ARG A 104 -13.91 3.95 -1.32
C ARG A 104 -12.65 3.50 -0.58
N TYR A 105 -12.34 2.21 -0.63
CA TYR A 105 -11.26 1.62 0.15
C TYR A 105 -10.32 0.82 -0.76
N CYS A 106 -9.02 1.06 -0.62
CA CYS A 106 -7.96 0.24 -1.20
C CYS A 106 -6.81 0.11 -0.19
N TRP A 107 -6.48 -1.10 0.23
CA TRP A 107 -5.52 -1.37 1.30
C TRP A 107 -4.75 -2.67 1.07
N ILE A 108 -3.72 -2.88 1.90
CA ILE A 108 -2.91 -4.08 1.92
C ILE A 108 -3.13 -4.82 3.23
N ARG A 109 -3.14 -6.15 3.17
CA ARG A 109 -3.04 -7.03 4.34
C ARG A 109 -2.27 -8.29 3.95
N ASN A 110 -1.20 -8.61 4.68
CA ASN A 110 -0.37 -9.79 4.44
C ASN A 110 0.18 -9.83 3.01
N GLY A 111 0.62 -8.68 2.49
CA GLY A 111 1.10 -8.56 1.12
C GLY A 111 0.02 -8.63 0.02
N CYS A 112 -1.24 -8.98 0.34
CA CYS A 112 -2.35 -9.00 -0.61
C CYS A 112 -3.01 -7.62 -0.71
N VAL A 113 -3.34 -7.22 -1.93
CA VAL A 113 -4.07 -5.97 -2.22
C VAL A 113 -5.57 -6.24 -2.17
N TYR A 114 -6.32 -5.33 -1.55
CA TYR A 114 -7.77 -5.40 -1.45
C TYR A 114 -8.41 -4.08 -1.85
N ALA A 115 -9.54 -4.15 -2.55
CA ALA A 115 -10.37 -3.01 -2.87
C ALA A 115 -11.83 -3.26 -2.47
N ARG A 116 -12.54 -2.22 -2.03
CA ARG A 116 -13.96 -2.31 -1.66
C ARG A 116 -14.69 -0.99 -1.94
N LYS A 117 -15.90 -1.08 -2.52
CA LYS A 117 -16.81 0.05 -2.67
C LYS A 117 -17.42 0.45 -1.31
N ALA A 118 -17.87 1.70 -1.17
CA ALA A 118 -18.65 2.09 0.01
C ALA A 118 -19.98 1.31 0.00
N ALA A 119 -20.48 0.93 1.18
CA ALA A 119 -21.87 0.52 1.28
C ALA A 119 -22.74 1.74 0.92
N ASN A 120 -23.66 1.59 -0.02
CA ASN A 120 -24.74 2.55 -0.18
C ASN A 120 -25.78 2.31 0.93
N THR A 121 -26.52 3.36 1.28
CA THR A 121 -27.50 3.37 2.38
C THR A 121 -28.60 2.31 2.23
N THR A 122 -28.73 1.70 1.05
CA THR A 122 -29.68 0.64 0.74
C THR A 122 -28.96 -0.71 0.66
N GLU A 123 -28.85 -1.39 1.82
CA GLU A 123 -28.73 -2.85 2.03
C GLU A 123 -27.55 -3.62 1.41
N LYS A 124 -26.78 -3.07 0.45
CA LYS A 124 -25.74 -3.82 -0.25
C LYS A 124 -24.36 -3.58 0.36
N LYS A 125 -23.98 -4.45 1.30
CA LYS A 125 -22.59 -4.51 1.79
C LYS A 125 -21.69 -5.13 0.72
N PHE A 126 -20.93 -4.30 0.01
CA PHE A 126 -19.96 -4.80 -0.97
C PHE A 126 -18.83 -5.59 -0.28
N ARG A 127 -18.56 -6.80 -0.76
CA ARG A 127 -17.42 -7.61 -0.32
C ARG A 127 -16.10 -6.96 -0.73
N ALA A 128 -15.05 -7.19 0.06
CA ALA A 128 -13.70 -6.83 -0.35
C ALA A 128 -13.25 -7.76 -1.50
N LEU A 129 -12.69 -7.16 -2.56
CA LEU A 129 -12.13 -7.86 -3.70
C LEU A 129 -10.62 -8.00 -3.48
N ALA A 130 -10.10 -9.23 -3.61
CA ALA A 130 -8.66 -9.49 -3.55
C ALA A 130 -8.07 -9.34 -4.95
N ILE A 131 -7.03 -8.52 -5.07
CA ILE A 131 -6.33 -8.24 -6.33
C ILE A 131 -4.96 -8.90 -6.24
N ARG A 132 -4.73 -9.90 -7.09
CA ARG A 132 -3.51 -10.71 -7.13
C ARG A 132 -2.66 -10.43 -8.36
N SER A 133 -3.27 -9.88 -9.42
CA SER A 133 -2.61 -9.59 -10.70
C SER A 133 -3.07 -8.26 -11.30
N HIS A 134 -2.37 -7.76 -12.32
CA HIS A 134 -2.81 -6.56 -13.05
C HIS A 134 -4.11 -6.82 -13.84
N ASP A 135 -4.29 -8.03 -14.37
CA ASP A 135 -5.53 -8.48 -15.01
C ASP A 135 -6.73 -8.51 -14.04
N ASP A 136 -6.50 -8.85 -12.76
CA ASP A 136 -7.54 -8.71 -11.73
C ASP A 136 -7.98 -7.26 -11.57
N ILE A 137 -7.08 -6.29 -11.77
CA ILE A 137 -7.48 -4.88 -11.70
C ILE A 137 -8.46 -4.61 -12.85
N ASP A 138 -8.22 -5.10 -14.07
CA ASP A 138 -9.11 -4.92 -15.24
C ASP A 138 -10.48 -5.51 -14.98
N LYS A 139 -10.50 -6.77 -14.53
CA LYS A 139 -11.73 -7.53 -14.32
C LYS A 139 -12.53 -7.07 -13.10
N LEU A 140 -11.86 -6.70 -12.01
CA LEU A 140 -12.51 -6.47 -10.71
C LEU A 140 -12.75 -4.99 -10.39
N ILE A 141 -11.92 -4.08 -10.92
CA ILE A 141 -12.07 -2.64 -10.71
C ILE A 141 -12.66 -1.96 -11.95
N GLY A 142 -12.17 -2.28 -13.15
CA GLY A 142 -12.63 -1.71 -14.44
C GLY A 142 -11.55 -0.91 -15.15
N PRO A 143 -11.43 -0.99 -16.50
CA PRO A 143 -10.21 -0.78 -17.29
C PRO A 143 -9.50 0.56 -17.10
N ALA A 144 -8.24 0.65 -17.56
CA ALA A 144 -7.51 1.91 -17.59
C ALA A 144 -8.23 2.94 -18.49
N GLU A 145 -8.36 4.17 -18.01
CA GLU A 145 -8.89 5.27 -18.83
C GLU A 145 -7.98 5.49 -20.05
N GLY A 146 -8.57 5.41 -21.25
CA GLY A 146 -7.87 5.43 -22.53
C GLY A 146 -7.91 4.10 -23.30
N THR A 147 -8.35 3.00 -22.68
CA THR A 147 -8.62 1.72 -23.37
C THR A 147 -10.13 1.57 -23.63
N SER A 148 -10.76 2.62 -24.14
CA SER A 148 -11.99 2.43 -24.93
C SER A 148 -11.52 1.81 -26.24
N ALA A 149 -11.77 0.52 -26.43
CA ALA A 149 -11.60 -0.11 -27.74
C ALA A 149 -12.26 0.79 -28.79
N ASN A 150 -11.48 1.20 -29.80
CA ASN A 150 -11.93 2.04 -30.90
C ASN A 150 -13.27 1.54 -31.43
N GLN A 151 -14.34 2.27 -31.09
CA GLN A 151 -15.68 2.01 -31.60
C GLN A 151 -15.86 2.53 -33.05
N HIS A 152 -14.76 2.86 -33.73
CA HIS A 152 -14.75 3.51 -35.04
C HIS A 152 -14.32 2.58 -36.20
N ASP A 153 -14.06 1.29 -35.93
CA ASP A 153 -13.54 0.34 -36.93
C ASP A 153 -14.61 -0.62 -37.51
N LEU A 154 -15.90 -0.32 -37.31
CA LEU A 154 -17.01 -1.14 -37.80
C LEU A 154 -17.77 -0.55 -39.02
N LEU A 155 -17.26 0.50 -39.68
CA LEU A 155 -17.94 1.12 -40.83
C LEU A 155 -17.27 0.92 -42.20
N PHE A 156 -16.18 0.16 -42.31
CA PHE A 156 -15.52 -0.08 -43.61
C PHE A 156 -15.24 -1.55 -43.87
N ARG A 157 -16.29 -2.36 -43.95
CA ARG A 157 -16.20 -3.66 -44.64
C ARG A 157 -17.54 -4.05 -45.26
N THR A 158 -18.00 -3.26 -46.22
CA THR A 158 -18.93 -3.79 -47.24
C THR A 158 -18.09 -4.43 -48.35
N PRO A 159 -18.39 -5.68 -48.77
CA PRO A 159 -17.77 -6.27 -49.93
C PRO A 159 -18.32 -5.58 -51.19
N ILE A 160 -17.41 -5.08 -52.04
CA ILE A 160 -17.75 -4.62 -53.38
C ILE A 160 -18.15 -5.85 -54.18
N SER A 161 -19.44 -5.98 -54.50
CA SER A 161 -19.95 -6.94 -55.48
C SER A 161 -19.61 -6.43 -56.87
N SER A 162 -18.77 -7.16 -57.59
CA SER A 162 -18.53 -6.98 -59.02
C SER A 162 -19.68 -7.57 -59.84
N ASN A 163 -20.27 -6.78 -60.72
CA ASN A 163 -20.94 -7.25 -61.93
C ASN A 163 -20.68 -6.23 -63.04
#